data_AF-A0A0J5K5T1-F1
#
_entry.id   AF-A0A0J5K5T1-F1
#
_cell.length_a   1.000
_cell.length_b   1.000
_cell.length_c   1.000
_cell.angle_alpha   90.00
_cell.angle_beta   90.00
_cell.angle_gamma   90.00
#
_symmetry.space_group_name_H-M   'P 1'
#
loop_
_entity.id
_entity.type
_entity.pdbx_description
1 polymer ?
#
loop_
_entity_poly.entity_id
_entity_poly.type
_entity_poly.pdbx_seq_one_letter_code
_entity_poly.pdbx_strand_id
1 'polypeptide(L)'
;MLNRITVTLPAGELLFWKLSGREAISESFELELTLLGTDARIDRSRLLGQPVTVTIPTQSLLSSRYINGKVTRVAVSATELSGTRYAAYTLTVEPDLWPMKRDRNLRIFQGQTVPQIVKTLLGEYQVNLEDKLTGSYRTWEYCVQYQESSFAFISRLMELEGIAYHFKHEADKH
;
A
#
# COMPACT_ATOMS: atom_id res chain seq x y z
N MET A 1 10.38 -7.92 -27.20
CA MET A 1 10.73 -7.12 -25.99
C MET A 1 9.55 -6.87 -25.03
N LEU A 2 8.33 -7.36 -25.29
CA LEU A 2 7.10 -7.00 -24.57
C LEU A 2 6.84 -7.71 -23.22
N ASN A 3 7.77 -8.55 -22.73
CA ASN A 3 7.50 -9.45 -21.59
C ASN A 3 8.32 -9.13 -20.33
N ARG A 4 8.82 -7.90 -20.17
CA ARG A 4 9.62 -7.53 -18.98
C ARG A 4 8.76 -6.80 -17.95
N ILE A 5 8.94 -7.15 -16.67
CA ILE A 5 8.40 -6.39 -15.55
C ILE A 5 9.09 -5.02 -15.50
N THR A 6 8.30 -3.95 -15.45
CA THR A 6 8.79 -2.57 -15.35
C THR A 6 8.31 -1.94 -14.05
N VAL A 7 9.01 -0.88 -13.62
CA VAL A 7 8.66 -0.15 -12.40
C VAL A 7 8.65 1.33 -12.72
N THR A 8 7.57 2.00 -12.34
CA THR A 8 7.41 3.44 -12.46
C THR A 8 7.58 4.07 -11.09
N LEU A 9 8.55 4.98 -10.96
CA LEU A 9 8.80 5.76 -9.76
C LEU A 9 9.18 7.21 -10.15
N PRO A 10 8.84 8.21 -9.34
CA PRO A 10 9.17 9.61 -9.65
C PRO A 10 10.68 9.92 -9.65
N ALA A 11 11.48 9.13 -8.92
CA ALA A 11 12.88 9.46 -8.62
C ALA A 11 13.91 8.95 -9.64
N GLY A 12 13.48 8.35 -10.77
CA GLY A 12 14.36 7.97 -11.89
C GLY A 12 14.14 6.55 -12.39
N GLU A 13 14.87 6.16 -13.44
CA GLU A 13 14.77 4.83 -14.03
C GLU A 13 15.61 3.82 -13.25
N LEU A 14 14.92 2.88 -12.60
CA LEU A 14 15.54 1.72 -11.94
C LEU A 14 15.04 0.43 -12.57
N LEU A 15 15.92 -0.57 -12.62
CA LEU A 15 15.61 -1.85 -13.21
C LEU A 15 14.97 -2.78 -12.19
N PHE A 16 13.83 -3.38 -12.52
CA PHE A 16 13.24 -4.44 -11.70
C PHE A 16 14.24 -5.61 -11.51
N TRP A 17 14.40 -6.06 -10.28
CA TRP A 17 15.16 -7.27 -9.97
C TRP A 17 14.35 -8.33 -9.23
N LYS A 18 13.67 -7.95 -8.14
CA LYS A 18 12.91 -8.88 -7.30
C LYS A 18 11.72 -8.19 -6.66
N LEU A 19 10.61 -8.92 -6.52
CA LEU A 19 9.47 -8.55 -5.68
C LEU A 19 9.11 -9.75 -4.81
N SER A 20 8.90 -9.53 -3.51
CA SER A 20 8.42 -10.53 -2.57
C SER A 20 7.54 -9.86 -1.52
N GLY A 21 6.56 -10.56 -0.96
CA GLY A 21 5.70 -9.97 0.08
C GLY A 21 4.47 -10.83 0.34
N ARG A 22 3.54 -10.27 1.11
CA ARG A 22 2.29 -10.95 1.48
C ARG A 22 1.10 -10.03 1.28
N GLU A 23 0.05 -10.60 0.71
CA GLU A 23 -1.30 -10.04 0.63
C GLU A 23 -2.28 -11.03 1.28
N ALA A 24 -3.32 -10.53 1.92
CA ALA A 24 -4.41 -11.33 2.47
C ALA A 24 -5.70 -10.50 2.51
N ILE A 25 -6.84 -11.18 2.53
CA ILE A 25 -8.14 -10.52 2.70
C ILE A 25 -8.17 -9.85 4.06
N SER A 26 -8.68 -8.62 4.09
CA SER A 26 -8.82 -7.80 5.29
C SER A 26 -7.49 -7.49 6.01
N GLU A 27 -6.36 -7.57 5.31
CA GLU A 27 -5.05 -7.21 5.84
C GLU A 27 -4.34 -6.19 4.94
N SER A 28 -3.67 -5.21 5.54
CA SER A 28 -2.76 -4.30 4.82
C SER A 28 -1.61 -5.11 4.22
N PHE A 29 -1.41 -5.02 2.91
CA PHE A 29 -0.25 -5.66 2.28
C PHE A 29 1.07 -5.00 2.71
N GLU A 30 2.14 -5.78 2.63
CA GLU A 30 3.52 -5.30 2.77
C GLU A 30 4.39 -6.06 1.76
N LEU A 31 5.03 -5.29 0.87
CA LEU A 31 5.82 -5.83 -0.22
C LEU A 31 7.25 -5.29 -0.16
N GLU A 32 8.22 -6.14 -0.44
CA GLU A 32 9.62 -5.80 -0.62
C GLU A 32 9.96 -5.82 -2.12
N LEU A 33 10.26 -4.64 -2.65
CA LEU A 33 10.64 -4.43 -4.04
C LEU A 33 12.13 -4.10 -4.11
N THR A 34 12.90 -4.95 -4.79
CA THR A 34 14.32 -4.71 -5.05
C THR A 34 14.53 -4.25 -6.49
N LEU A 35 15.17 -3.09 -6.63
CA LEU A 35 15.49 -2.46 -7.90
C LEU A 35 17.00 -2.28 -8.04
N LEU A 36 17.50 -2.29 -9.28
CA LEU A 36 18.91 -2.10 -9.61
C LEU A 36 19.11 -0.78 -10.32
N GLY A 37 20.07 0.01 -9.83
CA GLY A 37 20.59 1.19 -10.50
C GLY A 37 22.07 1.02 -10.83
N THR A 38 22.50 1.54 -11.97
CA THR A 38 23.93 1.68 -12.31
C THR A 38 24.57 2.87 -11.57
N ASP A 39 23.76 3.79 -11.05
CA ASP A 39 24.20 4.91 -10.20
C ASP A 39 23.69 4.73 -8.76
N ALA A 40 24.62 4.79 -7.80
CA ALA A 40 24.33 4.70 -6.37
C ALA A 40 23.90 6.03 -5.73
N ARG A 41 23.86 7.12 -6.51
CA ARG A 41 23.63 8.50 -6.02
C ARG A 41 22.16 8.92 -6.02
N ILE A 42 21.20 8.03 -6.27
CA ILE A 42 19.79 8.40 -6.19
C ILE A 42 19.50 8.86 -4.76
N ASP A 43 18.96 10.07 -4.65
CA ASP A 43 18.57 10.65 -3.38
C ASP A 43 17.41 9.84 -2.78
N ARG A 44 17.74 9.08 -1.73
CA ARG A 44 16.80 8.19 -1.04
C ARG A 44 15.62 8.95 -0.45
N SER A 45 15.81 10.22 -0.08
CA SER A 45 14.74 11.05 0.46
C SER A 45 13.66 11.34 -0.59
N ARG A 46 14.02 11.33 -1.88
CA ARG A 46 13.07 11.48 -2.99
C ARG A 46 12.27 10.22 -3.28
N LEU A 47 12.69 9.06 -2.78
CA LEU A 47 11.95 7.80 -2.92
C LEU A 47 10.90 7.65 -1.81
N LEU A 48 11.23 8.09 -0.60
CA LEU A 48 10.37 7.90 0.56
C LEU A 48 9.03 8.66 0.40
N GLY A 49 7.93 8.00 0.70
CA GLY A 49 6.57 8.53 0.59
C GLY A 49 6.03 8.62 -0.83
N GLN A 50 6.84 8.37 -1.85
CA GLN A 50 6.40 8.41 -3.24
C GLN A 50 5.62 7.15 -3.62
N PRO A 51 4.67 7.26 -4.56
CA PRO A 51 4.03 6.10 -5.16
C PRO A 51 5.03 5.33 -6.03
N VAL A 52 4.87 4.02 -6.07
CA VAL A 52 5.59 3.13 -6.97
C VAL A 52 4.60 2.13 -7.57
N THR A 53 4.69 1.95 -8.89
CA THR A 53 3.88 0.95 -9.61
C THR A 53 4.78 -0.05 -10.30
N VAL A 54 4.62 -1.33 -9.96
CA VAL A 54 5.19 -2.45 -10.71
C VAL A 54 4.18 -2.89 -11.76
N THR A 55 4.60 -2.90 -13.01
CA THR A 55 3.79 -3.36 -14.14
C THR A 55 4.26 -4.75 -14.55
N ILE A 56 3.38 -5.74 -14.42
CA ILE A 56 3.63 -7.14 -14.73
C ILE A 56 2.88 -7.47 -16.04
N PRO A 57 3.58 -7.75 -17.14
CA PRO A 57 2.96 -8.18 -18.38
C PRO A 57 2.15 -9.47 -18.20
N THR A 58 0.98 -9.57 -18.82
CA THR A 58 0.19 -10.81 -18.86
C THR A 58 0.27 -11.44 -20.25
N GLN A 59 -0.35 -12.62 -20.44
CA GLN A 59 -0.41 -13.27 -21.76
C GLN A 59 -1.19 -12.47 -22.80
N SER A 60 -2.07 -11.57 -22.35
CA SER A 60 -2.78 -10.63 -23.21
C SER A 60 -1.95 -9.36 -23.39
N LEU A 61 -1.71 -8.99 -24.65
CA LEU A 61 -0.98 -7.77 -25.02
C LEU A 61 -1.67 -6.48 -24.58
N LEU A 62 -2.97 -6.54 -24.28
CA LEU A 62 -3.79 -5.38 -23.91
C LEU A 62 -4.04 -5.27 -22.40
N SER A 63 -3.58 -6.24 -21.60
CA SER A 63 -3.77 -6.19 -20.15
C SER A 63 -2.46 -6.42 -19.41
N SER A 64 -2.13 -5.51 -18.50
CA SER A 64 -1.06 -5.67 -17.53
C SER A 64 -1.66 -5.80 -16.13
N ARG A 65 -1.00 -6.56 -15.27
CA ARG A 65 -1.29 -6.55 -13.83
C ARG A 65 -0.44 -5.45 -13.20
N TYR A 66 -1.08 -4.62 -12.39
CA TYR A 66 -0.38 -3.60 -11.62
C TYR A 66 -0.22 -4.05 -10.17
N ILE A 67 0.84 -3.58 -9.55
CA ILE A 67 1.03 -3.56 -8.10
C ILE A 67 1.47 -2.15 -7.76
N ASN A 68 0.54 -1.37 -7.22
CA ASN A 68 0.76 0.01 -6.80
C ASN A 68 0.77 0.11 -5.26
N GLY A 69 1.63 0.96 -4.73
CA GLY A 69 1.68 1.30 -3.31
C GLY A 69 2.61 2.47 -3.05
N LYS A 70 2.82 2.81 -1.77
CA LYS A 70 3.74 3.87 -1.34
C LYS A 70 5.01 3.30 -0.74
N VAL A 71 6.14 3.93 -1.03
CA VAL A 71 7.43 3.56 -0.46
C VAL A 71 7.52 4.05 0.99
N THR A 72 7.53 3.15 1.96
CA THR A 72 7.57 3.48 3.40
C THR A 72 8.94 3.28 4.03
N ARG A 73 9.84 2.56 3.35
CA ARG A 73 11.24 2.38 3.76
C ARG A 73 12.13 2.20 2.54
N VAL A 74 13.35 2.70 2.63
CA VAL A 74 14.38 2.57 1.59
C VAL A 74 15.67 2.07 2.23
N ALA A 75 16.23 0.99 1.69
CA ALA A 75 17.57 0.52 1.99
C ALA A 75 18.38 0.41 0.70
N VAL A 76 19.70 0.60 0.78
CA VAL A 76 20.60 0.52 -0.37
C VAL A 76 21.79 -0.35 -0.02
N SER A 77 22.10 -1.31 -0.87
CA SER A 77 23.28 -2.16 -0.79
C SER A 77 24.00 -2.22 -2.14
N ALA A 78 25.25 -2.68 -2.13
CA ALA A 78 25.96 -3.01 -3.36
C ALA A 78 25.75 -4.48 -3.70
N THR A 79 25.56 -4.78 -4.98
CA THR A 79 25.49 -6.16 -5.48
C THR A 79 26.26 -6.28 -6.79
N GLU A 80 26.80 -7.45 -7.09
CA GLU A 80 27.48 -7.72 -8.35
C GLU A 80 26.73 -8.81 -9.10
N LEU A 81 26.33 -8.52 -10.34
CA LEU A 81 25.68 -9.47 -11.24
C LEU A 81 26.48 -9.57 -12.53
N SER A 82 26.90 -10.78 -12.88
CA SER A 82 27.65 -11.06 -14.11
C SER A 82 28.85 -10.12 -14.34
N GLY A 83 29.59 -9.81 -13.26
CA GLY A 83 30.76 -8.93 -13.30
C GLY A 83 30.45 -7.43 -13.36
N THR A 84 29.17 -7.03 -13.30
CA THR A 84 28.75 -5.63 -13.23
C THR A 84 28.27 -5.30 -11.82
N ARG A 85 28.82 -4.23 -11.22
CA ARG A 85 28.37 -3.72 -9.92
C ARG A 85 27.15 -2.84 -10.08
N TYR A 86 26.15 -3.09 -9.25
CA TYR A 86 24.91 -2.32 -9.16
C TYR A 86 24.68 -1.82 -7.74
N ALA A 87 23.99 -0.69 -7.63
CA ALA A 87 23.30 -0.31 -6.41
C ALA A 87 21.94 -1.00 -6.36
N ALA A 88 21.73 -1.85 -5.36
CA ALA A 88 20.45 -2.49 -5.09
C ALA A 88 19.64 -1.64 -4.11
N TYR A 89 18.51 -1.12 -4.56
CA TYR A 89 17.55 -0.37 -3.77
C TYR A 89 16.44 -1.32 -3.32
N THR A 90 16.38 -1.61 -2.02
CA THR A 90 15.31 -2.41 -1.41
C THR A 90 14.27 -1.46 -0.81
N LEU A 91 13.07 -1.49 -1.36
CA LEU A 91 11.95 -0.63 -0.99
C LEU A 91 10.90 -1.47 -0.26
N THR A 92 10.45 -1.01 0.90
CA THR A 92 9.21 -1.51 1.51
C THR A 92 8.06 -0.71 0.91
N VAL A 93 7.09 -1.40 0.33
CA VAL A 93 5.93 -0.85 -0.36
C VAL A 93 4.67 -1.30 0.38
N GLU A 94 3.91 -0.35 0.90
CA GLU A 94 2.70 -0.55 1.69
C GLU A 94 1.55 0.29 1.12
N PRO A 95 0.28 -0.02 1.44
CA PRO A 95 -0.85 0.76 0.96
C PRO A 95 -0.95 2.13 1.62
N ASP A 96 -1.89 2.94 1.12
CA ASP A 96 -2.29 4.22 1.69
C ASP A 96 -2.82 4.11 3.13
N LEU A 97 -3.14 2.90 3.61
CA LEU A 97 -3.46 2.64 5.02
C LEU A 97 -2.26 2.77 5.96
N TRP A 98 -1.03 2.78 5.45
CA TRP A 98 0.16 2.75 6.29
C TRP A 98 0.23 3.82 7.39
N PRO A 99 -0.08 5.11 7.14
CA PRO A 99 -0.04 6.12 8.19
C PRO A 99 -0.98 5.79 9.36
N MET A 100 -2.12 5.15 9.07
CA MET A 100 -3.10 4.71 10.07
C MET A 100 -2.58 3.57 10.96
N LYS A 101 -1.50 2.89 10.58
CA LYS A 101 -0.81 1.91 11.43
C LYS A 101 0.14 2.58 12.42
N ARG A 102 0.48 3.86 12.21
CA ARG A 102 1.53 4.60 12.94
C ARG A 102 0.99 5.64 13.91
N ASP A 103 -0.30 5.96 13.83
CA ASP A 103 -0.96 6.84 14.77
C ASP A 103 -1.43 6.10 16.03
N ARG A 104 -1.89 6.87 17.02
CA ARG A 104 -2.57 6.34 18.21
C ARG A 104 -3.47 7.43 18.78
N ASN A 105 -4.77 7.17 18.83
CA ASN A 105 -5.75 8.21 19.13
C ASN A 105 -6.70 7.82 20.28
N LEU A 106 -7.38 8.84 20.82
CA LEU A 106 -8.54 8.71 21.69
C LEU A 106 -9.68 9.54 21.10
N ARG A 107 -10.73 8.88 20.60
CA ARG A 107 -11.85 9.56 19.91
C ARG A 107 -13.16 8.85 20.20
N ILE A 108 -14.22 9.64 20.32
CA ILE A 108 -15.59 9.16 20.51
C ILE A 108 -16.36 9.38 19.21
N PHE A 109 -17.08 8.35 18.77
CA PHE A 109 -18.03 8.37 17.67
C PHE A 109 -19.42 8.06 18.23
N GLN A 110 -20.40 8.91 17.93
CA GLN A 110 -21.79 8.75 18.41
C GLN A 110 -22.76 8.85 17.25
N GLY A 111 -23.84 8.08 17.32
CA GLY A 111 -24.93 8.11 16.34
C GLY A 111 -24.49 7.74 14.93
N GLN A 112 -23.47 6.89 14.78
CA GLN A 112 -22.90 6.51 13.48
C GLN A 112 -22.87 5.00 13.29
N THR A 113 -22.99 4.55 12.05
CA THR A 113 -22.75 3.15 11.67
C THR A 113 -21.24 2.90 11.51
N VAL A 114 -20.81 1.64 11.61
CA VAL A 114 -19.40 1.29 11.37
C VAL A 114 -18.92 1.74 9.98
N PRO A 115 -19.66 1.52 8.87
CA PRO A 115 -19.24 2.05 7.58
C PRO A 115 -19.05 3.57 7.55
N GLN A 116 -19.86 4.34 8.28
CA GLN A 116 -19.66 5.80 8.38
C GLN A 116 -18.35 6.13 9.09
N ILE A 117 -18.08 5.50 10.24
CA ILE A 117 -16.84 5.69 11.01
C ILE A 117 -15.62 5.32 10.16
N VAL A 118 -15.67 4.17 9.48
CA VAL A 118 -14.59 3.70 8.60
C VAL A 118 -14.34 4.68 7.46
N LYS A 119 -15.40 5.14 6.78
CA LYS A 119 -15.29 6.15 5.71
C LYS A 119 -14.70 7.46 6.18
N THR A 120 -15.10 7.94 7.36
CA THR A 120 -14.54 9.17 7.95
C THR A 120 -13.04 9.02 8.15
N LEU A 121 -12.60 7.94 8.78
CA LEU A 121 -11.17 7.73 9.06
C LEU A 121 -10.37 7.50 7.78
N LEU A 122 -10.86 6.69 6.83
CA LEU A 122 -10.19 6.51 5.55
C LEU A 122 -10.08 7.83 4.76
N GLY A 123 -11.12 8.67 4.81
CA GLY A 123 -11.13 9.98 4.17
C GLY A 123 -10.15 10.98 4.78
N GLU A 124 -9.99 10.99 6.11
CA GLU A 124 -8.99 11.82 6.81
C GLU A 124 -7.56 11.50 6.36
N TYR A 125 -7.29 10.24 5.99
CA TYR A 125 -6.01 9.78 5.46
C TYR A 125 -5.93 9.76 3.92
N GLN A 126 -6.96 10.28 3.23
CA GLN A 126 -7.04 10.33 1.77
C GLN A 126 -6.89 8.96 1.10
N VAL A 127 -7.38 7.90 1.74
CA VAL A 127 -7.36 6.54 1.20
C VAL A 127 -8.46 6.43 0.13
N ASN A 128 -8.10 5.94 -1.06
CA ASN A 128 -9.06 5.66 -2.10
C ASN A 128 -9.98 4.50 -1.68
N LEU A 129 -11.30 4.72 -1.76
CA LEU A 129 -12.29 3.76 -1.31
C LEU A 129 -13.35 3.53 -2.39
N GLU A 130 -13.62 2.26 -2.68
CA GLU A 130 -14.78 1.81 -3.43
C GLU A 130 -15.71 1.06 -2.46
N ASP A 131 -16.88 1.63 -2.16
CA ASP A 131 -17.85 0.97 -1.29
C ASP A 131 -18.70 -0.03 -2.09
N LYS A 132 -18.63 -1.30 -1.69
CA LYS A 132 -19.43 -2.41 -2.25
C LYS A 132 -20.28 -3.13 -1.20
N LEU A 133 -20.52 -2.48 -0.06
CA LEU A 133 -21.35 -3.05 0.99
C LEU A 133 -22.80 -3.13 0.52
N THR A 134 -23.42 -4.28 0.72
CA THR A 134 -24.83 -4.54 0.38
C THR A 134 -25.72 -4.71 1.61
N GLY A 135 -25.11 -4.86 2.79
CA GLY A 135 -25.80 -5.04 4.06
C GLY A 135 -26.31 -3.74 4.67
N SER A 136 -27.24 -3.88 5.61
CA SER A 136 -27.64 -2.79 6.51
C SER A 136 -26.89 -2.93 7.83
N TYR A 137 -26.33 -1.82 8.32
CA TYR A 137 -25.51 -1.80 9.53
C TYR A 137 -26.19 -1.00 10.63
N ARG A 138 -26.11 -1.50 11.86
CA ARG A 138 -26.68 -0.80 13.02
C ARG A 138 -25.98 0.53 13.28
N THR A 139 -26.73 1.47 13.84
CA THR A 139 -26.18 2.70 14.38
C THR A 139 -25.66 2.44 15.80
N TRP A 140 -24.42 2.83 16.05
CA TRP A 140 -23.84 2.81 17.38
C TRP A 140 -24.13 4.12 18.09
N GLU A 141 -24.83 4.04 19.23
CA GLU A 141 -25.08 5.20 20.09
C GLU A 141 -23.76 5.77 20.63
N TYR A 142 -22.83 4.87 21.00
CA TYR A 142 -21.52 5.22 21.54
C TYR A 142 -20.45 4.21 21.13
N CYS A 143 -19.42 4.67 20.44
CA CYS A 143 -18.28 3.87 20.00
C CYS A 143 -16.98 4.64 20.26
N VAL A 144 -16.00 3.99 20.89
CA VAL A 144 -14.75 4.66 21.30
C VAL A 144 -13.56 4.00 20.61
N GLN A 145 -12.70 4.83 20.02
CA GLN A 145 -11.32 4.50 19.72
C GLN A 145 -10.50 4.83 20.96
N TYR A 146 -9.93 3.84 21.65
CA TYR A 146 -9.25 4.05 22.94
C TYR A 146 -7.81 3.57 22.90
N GLN A 147 -6.88 4.52 22.80
CA GLN A 147 -5.43 4.25 22.77
C GLN A 147 -5.05 3.16 21.77
N GLU A 148 -5.62 3.19 20.58
CA GLU A 148 -5.31 2.27 19.48
C GLU A 148 -5.07 3.08 18.20
N SER A 149 -4.34 2.49 17.26
CA SER A 149 -4.14 3.11 15.95
C SER A 149 -5.45 3.15 15.18
N SER A 150 -5.59 4.08 14.25
CA SER A 150 -6.80 4.20 13.42
C SER A 150 -7.00 2.96 12.57
N PHE A 151 -5.92 2.31 12.11
CA PHE A 151 -6.01 1.03 11.42
C PHE A 151 -6.55 -0.07 12.34
N ALA A 152 -6.01 -0.24 13.55
CA ALA A 152 -6.49 -1.25 14.49
C ALA A 152 -7.98 -1.05 14.84
N PHE A 153 -8.38 0.21 15.02
CA PHE A 153 -9.76 0.58 15.32
C PHE A 153 -10.73 0.21 14.20
N ILE A 154 -10.43 0.59 12.94
CA ILE A 154 -11.31 0.23 11.82
C ILE A 154 -11.31 -1.28 11.58
N SER A 155 -10.18 -1.97 11.73
CA SER A 155 -10.08 -3.41 11.53
C SER A 155 -10.98 -4.17 12.49
N ARG A 156 -10.90 -3.90 13.80
CA ARG A 156 -11.77 -4.59 14.78
C ARG A 156 -13.26 -4.29 14.59
N LEU A 157 -13.61 -3.10 14.11
CA LEU A 157 -15.00 -2.74 13.83
C LEU A 157 -15.52 -3.46 12.58
N MET A 158 -14.70 -3.54 11.53
CA MET A 158 -15.02 -4.27 10.31
C MET A 158 -15.16 -5.77 10.59
N GLU A 159 -14.23 -6.36 11.35
CA GLU A 159 -14.30 -7.76 11.79
C GLU A 159 -15.60 -8.05 12.56
N LEU A 160 -15.98 -7.16 13.48
CA LEU A 160 -17.20 -7.30 14.27
C LEU A 160 -18.48 -7.26 13.44
N GLU A 161 -18.54 -6.39 12.43
CA GLU A 161 -19.71 -6.21 11.56
C GLU A 161 -19.66 -7.10 10.30
N GLY A 162 -18.68 -8.02 10.20
CA GLY A 162 -18.54 -8.93 9.06
C GLY A 162 -18.17 -8.22 7.75
N ILE A 163 -17.49 -7.09 7.83
CA ILE A 163 -16.97 -6.33 6.69
C ILE A 163 -15.57 -6.86 6.35
N ALA A 164 -15.35 -7.13 5.07
CA ALA A 164 -14.04 -7.49 4.53
C ALA A 164 -13.60 -6.46 3.48
N TYR A 165 -12.30 -6.37 3.26
CA TYR A 165 -11.73 -5.53 2.20
C TYR A 165 -10.59 -6.25 1.47
N HIS A 166 -10.31 -5.77 0.26
CA HIS A 166 -9.13 -6.13 -0.51
C HIS A 166 -8.66 -4.90 -1.30
N PHE A 167 -7.43 -4.92 -1.79
CA PHE A 167 -6.89 -3.84 -2.62
C PHE A 167 -7.10 -4.12 -4.10
N LYS A 168 -7.24 -3.07 -4.90
CA LYS A 168 -7.39 -3.17 -6.35
C LYS A 168 -6.36 -2.27 -7.00
N HIS A 169 -5.23 -2.85 -7.36
CA HIS A 169 -4.15 -2.13 -8.02
C HIS A 169 -4.49 -1.73 -9.46
N GLU A 170 -4.36 -0.44 -9.73
CA GLU A 170 -4.42 0.18 -11.03
C GLU A 170 -3.05 0.84 -11.34
N ALA A 171 -2.92 1.52 -12.47
CA ALA A 171 -1.64 2.05 -12.92
C ALA A 171 -1.09 3.16 -11.98
N ASP A 172 -1.97 3.92 -11.34
CA ASP A 172 -1.68 5.12 -10.57
C ASP A 172 -2.23 5.11 -9.13
N LYS A 173 -2.99 4.07 -8.75
CA LYS A 173 -3.62 3.92 -7.43
C LYS A 173 -3.84 2.44 -7.10
N HIS A 174 -4.30 2.16 -5.88
CA HIS A 174 -4.62 0.81 -5.39
C HIS A 174 -5.86 0.81 -4.50
#